data_AF-A0A0G1L109-F1
#
_entry.id   AF-A0A0G1L109-F1
#
_cell.length_a   1.000
_cell.length_b   1.000
_cell.length_c   1.000
_cell.angle_alpha   90.00
_cell.angle_beta   90.00
_cell.angle_gamma   90.00
#
_symmetry.space_group_name_H-M   'P 1'
#
loop_
_entity.id
_entity.type
_entity.pdbx_description
1 polymer ?
#
loop_
_entity_poly.entity_id
_entity_poly.type
_entity_poly.pdbx_seq_one_letter_code
_entity_poly.pdbx_strand_id
1 'polypeptide(L)'
;MKLRLAIVLISIMIFLPQKALAYDWEFAEKWSGRLLLAVEGAGEAWYVNPVNLERYYLGRPADAFKMMQKLGVGISETDFAQIIKSNPATAVKTKLLDNLSGQIILQVEKNGEAWYIDPVSRQALSLGTPLAAWQLMRAKAVGITNNNLTKIKNIDTPAGRPAPVYTKGLYLTGYSAGNATKRQQIIKYLKDNNLNTVVIDIKDASGYVLYQSQIPEVIKNVLIVDLAAVFAEFQTQGIYVIARQVVFLDPKLAAKKPSWAVSSVSGGVWHDASGSAWMDPTIQEVWDYNLAIAKEAIKAGADEINFDYVRFPSDGAIGSAVYRHLNTTKALALKSFFKYLDQNLADEPAWVSVDFFGLTLDSANTSYDLGIGQRLADARLNVDYIYPMAYPSHYSTGYLGYKNPADYPYQVISTGLKKAHPLMSKGRAKLRVWIQAFDLGAVYDQTKIKQEIKAVEEDSTVQGWVMWNARNVYQNIEI
;
A
#
# COMPACT_ATOMS: atom_id res chain seq x y z
N MET A 1 16.64 -64.16 9.68
CA MET A 1 15.27 -63.82 9.27
C MET A 1 14.60 -63.08 10.43
N LYS A 2 14.63 -61.73 10.44
CA LYS A 2 14.00 -60.89 11.47
C LYS A 2 13.17 -59.82 10.76
N LEU A 3 11.86 -59.98 10.80
CA LEU A 3 10.86 -59.03 10.32
C LEU A 3 10.79 -57.89 11.36
N ARG A 4 11.09 -56.64 10.97
CA ARG A 4 10.83 -55.45 11.80
C ARG A 4 9.59 -54.74 11.26
N LEU A 5 8.54 -54.75 12.08
CA LEU A 5 7.29 -54.02 11.90
C LEU A 5 7.58 -52.51 11.94
N ALA A 6 7.24 -51.77 10.90
CA ALA A 6 7.27 -50.32 10.89
C ALA A 6 5.97 -49.79 11.53
N ILE A 7 6.09 -49.09 12.65
CA ILE A 7 4.98 -48.36 13.29
C ILE A 7 4.83 -47.03 12.56
N VAL A 8 3.72 -46.86 11.83
CA VAL A 8 3.31 -45.57 11.26
C VAL A 8 2.65 -44.75 12.37
N LEU A 9 3.34 -43.70 12.82
CA LEU A 9 2.78 -42.69 13.72
C LEU A 9 1.93 -41.72 12.90
N ILE A 10 0.61 -41.95 12.90
CA ILE A 10 -0.37 -40.98 12.40
C ILE A 10 -0.49 -39.88 13.45
N SER A 11 0.05 -38.70 13.14
CA SER A 11 -0.10 -37.50 13.96
C SER A 11 -1.52 -36.95 13.79
N ILE A 12 -2.42 -37.29 14.72
CA ILE A 12 -3.75 -36.70 14.79
C ILE A 12 -3.59 -35.28 15.35
N MET A 13 -3.67 -34.26 14.49
CA MET A 13 -3.86 -32.88 14.92
C MET A 13 -5.25 -32.76 15.57
N ILE A 14 -5.27 -32.79 16.89
CA ILE A 14 -6.45 -32.43 17.67
C ILE A 14 -6.63 -30.91 17.52
N PHE A 15 -7.60 -30.49 16.69
CA PHE A 15 -8.11 -29.12 16.71
C PHE A 15 -8.81 -28.91 18.05
N LEU A 16 -8.10 -28.32 19.01
CA LEU A 16 -8.75 -27.70 20.16
C LEU A 16 -9.61 -26.54 19.63
N PRO A 17 -10.92 -26.49 19.90
CA PRO A 17 -11.70 -25.31 19.58
C PRO A 17 -11.08 -24.13 20.33
N GLN A 18 -10.64 -23.11 19.61
CA GLN A 18 -10.32 -21.82 20.23
C GLN A 18 -11.56 -21.41 21.02
N LYS A 19 -11.45 -21.31 22.36
CA LYS A 19 -12.49 -20.70 23.18
C LYS A 19 -12.80 -19.35 22.55
N ALA A 20 -14.02 -19.17 22.05
CA ALA A 20 -14.49 -17.85 21.66
C ALA A 20 -14.28 -16.94 22.88
N LEU A 21 -13.43 -15.92 22.75
CA LEU A 21 -13.27 -14.92 23.79
C LEU A 21 -14.66 -14.29 24.00
N ALA A 22 -15.27 -14.54 25.15
CA ALA A 22 -16.46 -13.81 25.55
C ALA A 22 -16.05 -12.34 25.71
N TYR A 23 -16.66 -11.44 24.94
CA TYR A 23 -16.40 -10.01 25.03
C TYR A 23 -16.82 -9.49 26.41
N ASP A 24 -16.05 -8.55 26.95
CA ASP A 24 -16.28 -7.96 28.25
C ASP A 24 -17.08 -6.66 28.07
N TRP A 25 -18.39 -6.77 28.20
CA TRP A 25 -19.33 -5.66 27.97
C TRP A 25 -19.22 -4.58 29.05
N GLU A 26 -18.94 -4.95 30.30
CA GLU A 26 -18.69 -3.97 31.38
C GLU A 26 -17.38 -3.21 31.12
N PHE A 27 -16.36 -3.89 30.61
CA PHE A 27 -15.15 -3.22 30.17
C PHE A 27 -15.41 -2.30 28.99
N ALA A 28 -16.19 -2.72 27.99
CA ALA A 28 -16.55 -1.90 26.84
C ALA A 28 -17.34 -0.64 27.26
N GLU A 29 -18.22 -0.74 28.26
CA GLU A 29 -18.98 0.38 28.81
C GLU A 29 -18.07 1.49 29.38
N LYS A 30 -16.95 1.13 30.02
CA LYS A 30 -15.94 2.10 30.50
C LYS A 30 -15.33 2.94 29.36
N TRP A 31 -15.32 2.38 28.15
CA TRP A 31 -14.81 3.02 26.95
C TRP A 31 -15.92 3.57 26.04
N SER A 32 -17.18 3.47 26.45
CA SER A 32 -18.35 3.95 25.68
C SER A 32 -18.14 5.38 25.19
N GLY A 33 -18.23 5.55 23.88
CA GLY A 33 -18.11 6.85 23.21
C GLY A 33 -16.70 7.42 23.13
N ARG A 34 -15.69 6.69 23.61
CA ARG A 34 -14.29 7.14 23.54
C ARG A 34 -13.65 6.77 22.20
N LEU A 35 -12.72 7.63 21.82
CA LEU A 35 -11.73 7.34 20.80
C LEU A 35 -10.54 6.66 21.47
N LEU A 36 -10.04 5.58 20.90
CA LEU A 36 -8.93 4.78 21.43
C LEU A 36 -7.77 4.75 20.44
N LEU A 37 -6.54 4.76 20.97
CA LEU A 37 -5.33 4.60 20.19
C LEU A 37 -4.59 3.36 20.68
N ALA A 38 -4.40 2.36 19.83
CA ALA A 38 -3.59 1.20 20.17
C ALA A 38 -2.12 1.64 20.35
N VAL A 39 -1.61 1.59 21.58
CA VAL A 39 -0.25 2.07 21.89
C VAL A 39 0.83 1.03 21.58
N GLU A 40 0.42 -0.21 21.30
CA GLU A 40 1.27 -1.36 21.04
C GLU A 40 1.15 -1.74 19.55
N GLY A 41 1.70 -0.93 18.64
CA GLY A 41 1.59 -1.22 17.20
C GLY A 41 1.75 0.00 16.31
N ALA A 42 0.99 0.02 15.21
CA ALA A 42 1.03 1.09 14.21
C ALA A 42 0.21 2.33 14.62
N GLY A 43 -0.27 2.40 15.86
CA GLY A 43 -1.12 3.49 16.34
C GLY A 43 -2.54 3.41 15.77
N GLU A 44 -3.13 2.22 15.70
CA GLU A 44 -4.50 2.07 15.19
C GLU A 44 -5.50 2.88 16.03
N ALA A 45 -6.32 3.68 15.36
CA ALA A 45 -7.37 4.46 15.99
C ALA A 45 -8.71 3.71 15.92
N TRP A 46 -9.46 3.74 17.02
CA TRP A 46 -10.75 3.05 17.17
C TRP A 46 -11.79 3.99 17.79
N TYR A 47 -13.06 3.75 17.47
CA TYR A 47 -14.20 4.38 18.13
C TYR A 47 -15.07 3.32 18.78
N VAL A 48 -15.39 3.46 20.08
CA VAL A 48 -16.33 2.58 20.78
C VAL A 48 -17.70 3.22 20.72
N ASN A 49 -18.63 2.63 19.98
CA ASN A 49 -19.95 3.20 19.79
C ASN A 49 -20.79 3.05 21.09
N PRO A 50 -21.34 4.15 21.65
CA PRO A 50 -22.13 4.11 22.87
C PRO A 50 -23.38 3.25 22.84
N VAL A 51 -23.92 2.98 21.65
CA VAL A 51 -25.20 2.30 21.47
C VAL A 51 -25.07 0.78 21.57
N ASN A 52 -24.04 0.21 20.93
CA ASN A 52 -23.83 -1.24 20.90
C ASN A 52 -22.60 -1.70 21.71
N LEU A 53 -21.80 -0.76 22.23
CA LEU A 53 -20.55 -1.01 22.94
C LEU A 53 -19.52 -1.78 22.12
N GLU A 54 -19.65 -1.73 20.79
CA GLU A 54 -18.71 -2.35 19.86
C GLU A 54 -17.67 -1.33 19.42
N ARG A 55 -16.45 -1.78 19.17
CA ARG A 55 -15.38 -0.94 18.61
C ARG A 55 -15.36 -1.02 17.10
N TYR A 56 -15.09 0.12 16.49
CA TYR A 56 -15.00 0.30 15.06
C TYR A 56 -13.60 0.78 14.69
N TYR A 57 -12.97 0.11 13.73
CA TYR A 57 -11.69 0.54 13.21
C TYR A 57 -11.85 1.81 12.38
N LEU A 58 -11.08 2.85 12.71
CA LEU A 58 -11.13 4.10 11.97
C LEU A 58 -10.36 4.01 10.65
N GLY A 59 -9.33 3.18 10.55
CA GLY A 59 -8.61 2.92 9.30
C GLY A 59 -8.18 4.19 8.57
N ARG A 60 -8.51 4.28 7.27
CA ARG A 60 -8.21 5.43 6.43
C ARG A 60 -9.11 6.62 6.79
N PRO A 61 -8.63 7.87 6.68
CA PRO A 61 -9.45 9.05 6.98
C PRO A 61 -10.80 9.09 6.27
N ALA A 62 -10.84 8.67 5.00
CA ALA A 62 -12.08 8.63 4.22
C ALA A 62 -13.07 7.57 4.72
N ASP A 63 -12.58 6.41 5.16
CA ASP A 63 -13.42 5.33 5.70
C ASP A 63 -13.90 5.68 7.10
N ALA A 64 -13.01 6.20 7.94
CA ALA A 64 -13.35 6.75 9.25
C ALA A 64 -14.51 7.74 9.11
N PHE A 65 -14.37 8.71 8.20
CA PHE A 65 -15.37 9.75 7.99
C PHE A 65 -16.71 9.18 7.52
N LYS A 66 -16.72 8.29 6.52
CA LYS A 66 -17.94 7.63 6.02
C LYS A 66 -18.62 6.80 7.10
N MET A 67 -17.84 6.03 7.85
CA MET A 67 -18.33 5.22 8.95
C MET A 67 -18.91 6.10 10.05
N MET A 68 -18.24 7.19 10.41
CA MET A 68 -18.73 8.13 11.40
C MET A 68 -20.04 8.78 10.98
N GLN A 69 -20.19 9.16 9.70
CA GLN A 69 -21.46 9.61 9.15
C GLN A 69 -22.54 8.52 9.25
N LYS A 70 -22.21 7.25 8.94
CA LYS A 70 -23.14 6.14 9.03
C LYS A 70 -23.61 5.86 10.47
N LEU A 71 -22.72 6.02 11.46
CA LEU A 71 -23.03 5.84 12.88
C LEU A 71 -23.67 7.07 13.52
N GLY A 72 -23.71 8.20 12.79
CA GLY A 72 -24.17 9.47 13.31
C GLY A 72 -25.68 9.50 13.55
N VAL A 73 -26.09 10.11 14.66
CA VAL A 73 -27.50 10.33 14.99
C VAL A 73 -27.91 11.73 14.54
N GLY A 74 -29.02 11.83 13.81
CA GLY A 74 -29.55 13.12 13.37
C GLY A 74 -29.99 13.99 14.54
N ILE A 75 -29.70 15.29 14.49
CA ILE A 75 -30.12 16.26 15.49
C ILE A 75 -30.81 17.46 14.84
N SER A 76 -31.86 17.98 15.47
CA SER A 76 -32.54 19.22 15.06
C SER A 76 -31.66 20.45 15.35
N GLU A 77 -31.83 21.55 14.61
CA GLU A 77 -31.07 22.77 14.89
C GLU A 77 -31.40 23.37 16.27
N THR A 78 -32.63 23.14 16.76
CA THR A 78 -33.05 23.59 18.10
C THR A 78 -32.29 22.85 19.20
N ASP A 79 -32.14 21.53 19.05
CA ASP A 79 -31.41 20.70 20.02
C ASP A 79 -29.89 20.91 19.90
N PHE A 80 -29.39 21.06 18.67
CA PHE A 80 -27.98 21.37 18.44
C PHE A 80 -27.59 22.73 19.05
N ALA A 81 -28.43 23.75 18.91
CA ALA A 81 -28.19 25.06 19.52
C ALA A 81 -28.11 24.98 21.06
N GLN A 82 -28.83 24.05 21.70
CA GLN A 82 -28.72 23.82 23.15
C GLN A 82 -27.36 23.20 23.53
N ILE A 83 -26.77 22.38 22.66
CA ILE A 83 -25.48 21.75 22.87
C ILE A 83 -24.34 22.76 22.75
N ILE A 84 -24.28 23.55 21.67
CA ILE A 84 -23.13 24.48 21.47
C ILE A 84 -23.19 25.69 22.41
N LYS A 85 -24.38 26.15 22.81
CA LYS A 85 -24.53 27.25 23.79
C LYS A 85 -24.20 26.82 25.23
N SER A 86 -24.03 25.51 25.48
CA SER A 86 -23.63 25.03 26.79
C SER A 86 -22.17 25.43 27.08
N ASN A 87 -21.99 26.43 27.94
CA ASN A 87 -20.68 26.89 28.37
C ASN A 87 -20.09 25.86 29.35
N PRO A 88 -18.83 25.39 29.15
CA PRO A 88 -18.17 24.44 30.05
C PRO A 88 -18.17 24.87 31.53
N ALA A 89 -18.21 26.19 31.76
CA ALA A 89 -18.18 26.80 33.09
C ALA A 89 -19.56 26.94 33.77
N THR A 90 -20.68 26.87 33.04
CA THR A 90 -22.02 27.02 33.63
C THR A 90 -22.87 25.74 33.60
N ALA A 91 -22.33 24.64 33.06
CA ALA A 91 -22.90 23.28 33.18
C ALA A 91 -24.44 23.27 33.17
N VAL A 92 -25.05 23.77 32.09
CA VAL A 92 -26.45 23.40 31.83
C VAL A 92 -26.40 21.91 31.46
N LYS A 93 -26.49 21.06 32.48
CA LYS A 93 -26.67 19.62 32.39
C LYS A 93 -28.02 19.36 31.74
N THR A 94 -28.09 19.47 30.42
CA THR A 94 -29.26 19.01 29.69
C THR A 94 -29.19 17.49 29.61
N LYS A 95 -30.30 16.81 29.93
CA LYS A 95 -30.49 15.38 29.69
C LYS A 95 -30.11 14.99 28.24
N LEU A 96 -30.27 15.92 27.31
CA LEU A 96 -29.86 15.81 25.92
C LEU A 96 -28.33 15.61 25.77
N LEU A 97 -27.50 16.42 26.43
CA LEU A 97 -26.04 16.29 26.34
C LEU A 97 -25.55 15.00 27.01
N ASP A 98 -26.21 14.54 28.07
CA ASP A 98 -25.92 13.23 28.68
C ASP A 98 -26.22 12.08 27.73
N ASN A 99 -27.36 12.14 27.04
CA ASN A 99 -27.74 11.11 26.08
C ASN A 99 -26.80 11.07 24.87
N LEU A 100 -26.31 12.22 24.41
CA LEU A 100 -25.46 12.34 23.23
C LEU A 100 -23.96 12.26 23.53
N SER A 101 -23.57 12.17 24.81
CA SER A 101 -22.18 12.09 25.24
C SER A 101 -21.47 10.91 24.57
N GLY A 102 -20.37 11.18 23.87
CA GLY A 102 -19.61 10.18 23.15
C GLY A 102 -20.20 9.74 21.81
N GLN A 103 -21.36 10.28 21.42
CA GLN A 103 -21.96 9.99 20.12
C GLN A 103 -21.42 10.93 19.02
N ILE A 104 -21.57 10.47 17.78
CA ILE A 104 -21.45 11.31 16.60
C ILE A 104 -22.84 11.81 16.25
N ILE A 105 -22.99 13.11 16.03
CA ILE A 105 -24.26 13.74 15.65
C ILE A 105 -24.16 14.38 14.28
N LEU A 106 -25.27 14.37 13.55
CA LEU A 106 -25.40 14.95 12.21
C LEU A 106 -26.40 16.09 12.22
N GLN A 107 -25.96 17.28 11.81
CA GLN A 107 -26.87 18.40 11.55
C GLN A 107 -27.62 18.17 10.25
N VAL A 108 -28.77 17.50 10.33
CA VAL A 108 -29.55 17.08 9.16
C VAL A 108 -30.11 18.25 8.34
N GLU A 109 -30.28 19.41 8.98
CA GLU A 109 -30.80 20.65 8.34
C GLU A 109 -29.69 21.53 7.75
N LYS A 110 -28.40 21.22 8.02
CA LYS A 110 -27.23 21.97 7.55
C LYS A 110 -26.23 21.06 6.84
N ASN A 111 -26.63 20.58 5.66
CA ASN A 111 -25.80 19.75 4.76
C ASN A 111 -25.22 18.46 5.39
N GLY A 112 -25.73 17.99 6.53
CA GLY A 112 -25.24 16.78 7.19
C GLY A 112 -23.87 16.92 7.84
N GLU A 113 -23.50 18.12 8.31
CA GLU A 113 -22.26 18.34 9.07
C GLU A 113 -22.18 17.39 10.28
N ALA A 114 -21.05 16.69 10.42
CA ALA A 114 -20.82 15.71 11.48
C ALA A 114 -20.01 16.29 12.64
N TRP A 115 -20.41 15.95 13.86
CA TRP A 115 -19.80 16.43 15.10
C TRP A 115 -19.60 15.27 16.08
N TYR A 116 -18.48 15.28 16.79
CA TYR A 116 -18.23 14.36 17.90
C TYR A 116 -18.48 15.06 19.23
N ILE A 117 -19.35 14.50 20.07
CA ILE A 117 -19.56 14.99 21.43
C ILE A 117 -18.55 14.32 22.35
N ASP A 118 -17.47 15.02 22.68
CA ASP A 118 -16.39 14.46 23.50
C ASP A 118 -16.92 14.12 24.91
N PRO A 119 -16.89 12.85 25.35
CA PRO A 119 -17.44 12.44 26.63
C PRO A 119 -16.62 12.96 27.81
N VAL A 120 -15.39 13.43 27.58
CA VAL A 120 -14.52 14.00 28.62
C VAL A 120 -14.70 15.50 28.72
N SER A 121 -14.50 16.24 27.62
CA SER A 121 -14.61 17.71 27.64
C SER A 121 -16.04 18.21 27.56
N ARG A 122 -17.00 17.35 27.19
CA ARG A 122 -18.42 17.67 27.00
C ARG A 122 -18.67 18.71 25.90
N GLN A 123 -17.72 18.87 24.98
CA GLN A 123 -17.79 19.79 23.85
C GLN A 123 -18.25 19.07 22.58
N ALA A 124 -19.05 19.76 21.76
CA ALA A 124 -19.28 19.37 20.38
C ALA A 124 -18.10 19.80 19.51
N LEU A 125 -17.38 18.83 18.99
CA LEU A 125 -16.19 19.03 18.16
C LEU A 125 -16.53 18.76 16.70
N SER A 126 -16.37 19.76 15.84
CA SER A 126 -16.66 19.60 14.41
C SER A 126 -15.70 18.59 13.80
N LEU A 127 -16.24 17.62 13.06
CA LEU A 127 -15.42 16.69 12.29
C LEU A 127 -14.97 17.31 10.96
N GLY A 128 -15.71 18.30 10.44
CA GLY A 128 -15.30 19.08 9.26
C GLY A 128 -14.93 18.19 8.06
N THR A 129 -13.66 18.27 7.64
CA THR A 129 -13.11 17.44 6.55
C THR A 129 -12.57 16.10 7.07
N PRO A 130 -12.38 15.08 6.21
CA PRO A 130 -11.77 13.81 6.63
C PRO A 130 -10.42 13.97 7.37
N LEU A 131 -9.58 14.96 7.00
CA LEU A 131 -8.32 15.23 7.73
C LEU A 131 -8.58 15.78 9.12
N ALA A 132 -9.44 16.79 9.22
CA ALA A 132 -9.74 17.44 10.48
C ALA A 132 -10.36 16.42 11.45
N ALA A 133 -11.29 15.61 10.96
CA ALA A 133 -11.86 14.49 11.68
C ALA A 133 -10.77 13.52 12.17
N TRP A 134 -9.89 13.06 11.27
CA TRP A 134 -8.85 12.09 11.60
C TRP A 134 -7.81 12.63 12.60
N GLN A 135 -7.39 13.89 12.43
CA GLN A 135 -6.48 14.57 13.36
C GLN A 135 -7.12 14.78 14.73
N LEU A 136 -8.37 15.26 14.75
CA LEU A 136 -9.16 15.41 15.98
C LEU A 136 -9.28 14.07 16.70
N MET A 137 -9.62 13.02 15.96
CA MET A 137 -9.80 11.68 16.50
C MET A 137 -8.54 11.18 17.18
N ARG A 138 -7.39 11.26 16.49
CA ARG A 138 -6.11 10.83 17.09
C ARG A 138 -5.69 11.72 18.26
N ALA A 139 -5.94 13.03 18.19
CA ALA A 139 -5.62 13.95 19.27
C ALA A 139 -6.48 13.74 20.53
N LYS A 140 -7.72 13.27 20.37
CA LYS A 140 -8.64 12.95 21.47
C LYS A 140 -8.58 11.49 21.90
N ALA A 141 -7.89 10.65 21.14
CA ALA A 141 -7.82 9.23 21.43
C ALA A 141 -7.01 8.95 22.70
N VAL A 142 -7.55 8.06 23.54
CA VAL A 142 -6.89 7.59 24.74
C VAL A 142 -6.11 6.32 24.43
N GLY A 143 -4.87 6.24 24.92
CA GLY A 143 -4.03 5.06 24.74
C GLY A 143 -4.66 3.80 25.36
N ILE A 144 -4.67 2.70 24.61
CA ILE A 144 -5.12 1.39 25.07
C ILE A 144 -4.15 0.29 24.59
N THR A 145 -3.92 -0.72 25.42
CA THR A 145 -3.13 -1.91 25.05
C THR A 145 -3.93 -2.85 24.17
N ASN A 146 -3.26 -3.65 23.34
CA ASN A 146 -3.91 -4.60 22.44
C ASN A 146 -4.72 -5.64 23.21
N ASN A 147 -4.20 -6.13 24.35
CA ASN A 147 -4.90 -7.08 25.21
C ASN A 147 -6.20 -6.52 25.82
N ASN A 148 -6.23 -5.21 26.08
CA ASN A 148 -7.46 -4.55 26.53
C ASN A 148 -8.40 -4.26 25.37
N LEU A 149 -7.85 -3.89 24.22
CA LEU A 149 -8.63 -3.67 23.01
C LEU A 149 -9.43 -4.94 22.67
N THR A 150 -8.79 -6.13 22.64
CA THR A 150 -9.41 -7.44 22.34
C THR A 150 -10.62 -7.81 23.21
N LYS A 151 -10.79 -7.17 24.37
CA LYS A 151 -11.96 -7.39 25.25
C LYS A 151 -13.23 -6.72 24.71
N ILE A 152 -13.09 -5.68 23.88
CA ILE A 152 -14.19 -4.97 23.24
C ILE A 152 -14.47 -5.61 21.89
N LYS A 153 -15.73 -5.99 21.63
CA LYS A 153 -16.14 -6.63 20.38
C LYS A 153 -15.80 -5.74 19.19
N ASN A 154 -15.01 -6.27 18.26
CA ASN A 154 -14.69 -5.59 17.01
C ASN A 154 -15.80 -5.83 15.99
N ILE A 155 -16.34 -4.74 15.42
CA ILE A 155 -17.04 -4.84 14.15
C ILE A 155 -15.98 -4.64 13.08
N ASP A 156 -15.41 -5.77 12.66
CA ASP A 156 -14.70 -5.84 11.38
C ASP A 156 -15.72 -5.50 10.30
N THR A 157 -15.83 -4.21 9.99
CA THR A 157 -16.16 -3.82 8.63
C THR A 157 -14.81 -3.86 7.94
N PRO A 158 -14.49 -4.89 7.12
CA PRO A 158 -13.37 -4.75 6.21
C PRO A 158 -13.68 -3.49 5.41
N ALA A 159 -12.83 -2.47 5.52
CA ALA A 159 -12.89 -1.42 4.54
C ALA A 159 -12.77 -2.14 3.19
N GLY A 160 -13.75 -2.00 2.30
CA GLY A 160 -13.57 -2.52 0.96
C GLY A 160 -12.30 -1.90 0.36
N ARG A 161 -11.72 -2.57 -0.64
CA ARG A 161 -10.70 -1.92 -1.48
C ARG A 161 -11.24 -0.55 -1.93
N PRO A 162 -10.39 0.48 -2.01
CA PRO A 162 -10.84 1.78 -2.49
C PRO A 162 -11.39 1.64 -3.90
N ALA A 163 -12.27 2.55 -4.32
CA ALA A 163 -12.72 2.56 -5.70
C ALA A 163 -11.50 2.65 -6.65
N PRO A 164 -11.47 1.86 -7.75
CA PRO A 164 -10.40 1.96 -8.73
C PRO A 164 -10.28 3.39 -9.26
N VAL A 165 -9.04 3.88 -9.38
CA VAL A 165 -8.73 5.19 -9.96
C VAL A 165 -7.83 5.05 -11.18
N TYR A 166 -8.01 5.97 -12.14
CA TYR A 166 -7.03 6.20 -13.19
C TYR A 166 -5.87 7.02 -12.60
N THR A 167 -4.72 6.40 -12.38
CA THR A 167 -3.63 7.05 -11.66
C THR A 167 -2.92 8.06 -12.55
N LYS A 168 -2.73 9.28 -12.03
CA LYS A 168 -1.81 10.28 -12.59
C LYS A 168 -0.92 10.71 -11.44
N GLY A 169 0.29 10.18 -11.37
CA GLY A 169 1.03 10.21 -10.12
C GLY A 169 2.51 10.50 -10.18
N LEU A 170 3.08 10.66 -9.00
CA LEU A 170 4.49 10.90 -8.76
C LEU A 170 5.09 9.86 -7.82
N TYR A 171 6.34 9.48 -8.08
CA TYR A 171 7.14 8.69 -7.16
C TYR A 171 7.79 9.55 -6.06
N LEU A 172 7.88 9.01 -4.85
CA LEU A 172 8.59 9.59 -3.70
C LEU A 172 9.49 8.55 -3.04
N THR A 173 10.75 8.94 -2.84
CA THR A 173 11.67 8.22 -1.95
C THR A 173 11.21 8.34 -0.49
N GLY A 174 11.69 7.45 0.38
CA GLY A 174 11.46 7.57 1.83
C GLY A 174 11.95 8.89 2.42
N TYR A 175 13.01 9.49 1.88
CA TYR A 175 13.49 10.83 2.29
C TYR A 175 12.47 11.94 1.99
N SER A 176 11.91 11.94 0.77
CA SER A 176 10.88 12.91 0.39
C SER A 176 9.59 12.69 1.17
N ALA A 177 9.16 11.43 1.33
CA ALA A 177 7.96 11.10 2.09
C ALA A 177 8.13 11.40 3.60
N GLY A 178 9.33 11.24 4.17
CA GLY A 178 9.63 11.60 5.55
C GLY A 178 9.63 13.11 5.82
N ASN A 179 9.87 13.94 4.80
CA ASN A 179 10.01 15.38 4.94
C ASN A 179 8.67 16.13 4.74
N ALA A 180 8.14 16.75 5.80
CA ALA A 180 6.86 17.45 5.77
C ALA A 180 6.80 18.60 4.75
N THR A 181 7.84 19.44 4.65
CA THR A 181 7.89 20.53 3.67
C THR A 181 7.85 20.00 2.24
N LYS A 182 8.59 18.92 1.97
CA LYS A 182 8.58 18.27 0.65
C LYS A 182 7.21 17.67 0.33
N ARG A 183 6.54 17.02 1.29
CA ARG A 183 5.17 16.51 1.09
C ARG A 183 4.20 17.62 0.73
N GLN A 184 4.25 18.77 1.40
CA GLN A 184 3.39 19.92 1.08
C GLN A 184 3.66 20.47 -0.32
N GLN A 185 4.93 20.55 -0.75
CA GLN A 185 5.29 20.92 -2.12
C GLN A 185 4.71 19.94 -3.15
N ILE A 186 4.79 18.64 -2.86
CA ILE A 186 4.27 17.59 -3.74
C ILE A 186 2.74 17.63 -3.81
N ILE A 187 2.04 17.77 -2.67
CA ILE A 187 0.58 17.92 -2.62
C ILE A 187 0.14 19.12 -3.45
N LYS A 188 0.82 20.27 -3.30
CA LYS A 188 0.53 21.46 -4.12
C LYS A 188 0.72 21.17 -5.60
N TYR A 189 1.87 20.61 -5.98
CA TYR A 189 2.16 20.32 -7.38
C TYR A 189 1.13 19.35 -7.99
N LEU A 190 0.75 18.30 -7.27
CA LEU A 190 -0.27 17.35 -7.71
C LEU A 190 -1.60 18.07 -8.01
N LYS A 191 -2.05 18.93 -7.09
CA LYS A 191 -3.30 19.69 -7.27
C LYS A 191 -3.22 20.68 -8.44
N ASP A 192 -2.13 21.44 -8.54
CA ASP A 192 -1.94 22.43 -9.59
C ASP A 192 -1.93 21.78 -10.99
N ASN A 193 -1.55 20.51 -11.09
CA ASN A 193 -1.47 19.75 -12.35
C ASN A 193 -2.57 18.69 -12.50
N ASN A 194 -3.62 18.72 -11.67
CA ASN A 194 -4.73 17.75 -11.69
C ASN A 194 -4.27 16.27 -11.64
N LEU A 195 -3.25 16.01 -10.84
CA LEU A 195 -2.70 14.70 -10.53
C LEU A 195 -3.30 14.19 -9.21
N ASN A 196 -3.40 12.88 -9.06
CA ASN A 196 -4.22 12.27 -8.00
C ASN A 196 -3.52 11.12 -7.26
N THR A 197 -2.24 10.84 -7.53
CA THR A 197 -1.58 9.64 -6.99
C THR A 197 -0.16 9.92 -6.51
N VAL A 198 0.24 9.29 -5.42
CA VAL A 198 1.65 9.17 -5.02
C VAL A 198 2.05 7.71 -4.83
N VAL A 199 3.23 7.35 -5.33
CA VAL A 199 3.91 6.09 -5.00
C VAL A 199 5.01 6.40 -4.01
N ILE A 200 4.97 5.78 -2.83
CA ILE A 200 5.91 6.02 -1.73
C ILE A 200 6.70 4.76 -1.46
N ASP A 201 8.03 4.87 -1.47
CA ASP A 201 8.88 3.78 -1.02
C ASP A 201 8.75 3.57 0.49
N ILE A 202 8.24 2.39 0.86
CA ILE A 202 8.24 1.88 2.23
C ILE A 202 9.41 0.91 2.47
N LYS A 203 9.96 0.35 1.38
CA LYS A 203 11.18 -0.46 1.35
C LYS A 203 11.85 -0.29 -0.01
N ASP A 204 13.10 0.16 -0.01
CA ASP A 204 13.84 0.45 -1.25
C ASP A 204 14.87 -0.65 -1.62
N ALA A 205 15.58 -0.45 -2.73
CA ALA A 205 16.55 -1.39 -3.27
C ALA A 205 17.81 -1.58 -2.40
N SER A 206 18.02 -0.75 -1.37
CA SER A 206 19.06 -0.98 -0.38
C SER A 206 18.74 -2.14 0.57
N GLY A 207 17.46 -2.57 0.61
CA GLY A 207 16.92 -3.59 1.50
C GLY A 207 16.42 -3.04 2.85
N TYR A 208 16.54 -1.74 3.10
CA TYR A 208 15.98 -1.13 4.32
C TYR A 208 14.47 -0.94 4.20
N VAL A 209 13.75 -1.27 5.28
CA VAL A 209 12.38 -0.77 5.50
C VAL A 209 12.46 0.63 6.10
N LEU A 210 11.70 1.56 5.51
CA LEU A 210 11.88 2.99 5.70
C LEU A 210 10.95 3.59 6.77
N TYR A 211 10.19 2.75 7.46
CA TYR A 211 9.29 3.12 8.56
C TYR A 211 9.52 2.25 9.80
N GLN A 212 8.84 2.59 10.90
CA GLN A 212 8.93 1.87 12.18
C GLN A 212 8.17 0.53 12.14
N SER A 213 8.68 -0.44 11.37
CA SER A 213 8.17 -1.81 11.29
C SER A 213 8.30 -2.57 12.61
N GLN A 214 7.38 -3.48 12.89
CA GLN A 214 7.39 -4.38 14.05
C GLN A 214 7.86 -5.81 13.70
N ILE A 215 8.16 -6.08 12.43
CA ILE A 215 8.59 -7.39 11.96
C ILE A 215 10.03 -7.68 12.44
N PRO A 216 10.29 -8.77 13.17
CA PRO A 216 11.61 -9.07 13.74
C PRO A 216 12.73 -9.20 12.70
N GLU A 217 12.42 -9.72 11.52
CA GLU A 217 13.36 -9.95 10.42
C GLU A 217 13.82 -8.64 9.78
N VAL A 218 13.00 -7.59 9.83
CA VAL A 218 13.27 -6.33 9.14
C VAL A 218 14.51 -5.63 9.68
N ILE A 219 15.33 -5.12 8.75
CA ILE A 219 16.36 -4.12 9.05
C ILE A 219 15.80 -2.74 8.64
N LYS A 220 15.76 -1.82 9.60
CA LYS A 220 15.10 -0.52 9.45
C LYS A 220 16.12 0.59 9.19
N ASN A 221 15.75 1.55 8.35
CA ASN A 221 16.32 2.89 8.30
C ASN A 221 15.15 3.87 8.33
N VAL A 222 14.73 4.27 9.53
CA VAL A 222 13.44 4.96 9.72
C VAL A 222 13.54 6.39 9.19
N LEU A 223 13.00 6.62 7.99
CA LEU A 223 12.86 7.93 7.36
C LEU A 223 11.43 8.47 7.51
N ILE A 224 10.45 7.56 7.56
CA ILE A 224 9.03 7.86 7.74
C ILE A 224 8.63 7.45 9.16
N VAL A 225 8.53 8.43 10.07
CA VAL A 225 8.30 8.19 11.51
C VAL A 225 6.89 7.65 11.78
N ASP A 226 5.85 8.27 11.22
CA ASP A 226 4.46 7.82 11.31
C ASP A 226 3.92 7.59 9.90
N LEU A 227 3.96 6.32 9.46
CA LEU A 227 3.56 5.92 8.12
C LEU A 227 2.07 6.20 7.87
N ALA A 228 1.22 5.91 8.85
CA ALA A 228 -0.22 6.12 8.75
C ALA A 228 -0.56 7.61 8.65
N ALA A 229 0.15 8.47 9.38
CA ALA A 229 -0.01 9.91 9.27
C ALA A 229 0.39 10.46 7.91
N VAL A 230 1.50 9.95 7.34
CA VAL A 230 1.92 10.35 5.99
C VAL A 230 0.89 9.93 4.95
N PHE A 231 0.36 8.70 5.01
CA PHE A 231 -0.67 8.25 4.08
C PHE A 231 -1.96 9.08 4.22
N ALA A 232 -2.41 9.31 5.46
CA ALA A 232 -3.57 10.14 5.74
C ALA A 232 -3.42 11.58 5.21
N GLU A 233 -2.23 12.16 5.30
CA GLU A 233 -1.94 13.52 4.79
C GLU A 233 -2.25 13.64 3.30
N PHE A 234 -1.87 12.64 2.49
CA PHE A 234 -2.19 12.61 1.06
C PHE A 234 -3.67 12.27 0.81
N GLN A 235 -4.18 11.20 1.43
CA GLN A 235 -5.54 10.70 1.18
C GLN A 235 -6.64 11.71 1.48
N THR A 236 -6.45 12.52 2.51
CA THR A 236 -7.42 13.55 2.88
C THR A 236 -7.49 14.71 1.90
N GLN A 237 -6.49 14.83 1.03
CA GLN A 237 -6.49 15.75 -0.11
C GLN A 237 -7.03 15.10 -1.38
N GLY A 238 -7.59 13.88 -1.29
CA GLY A 238 -8.08 13.10 -2.42
C GLY A 238 -6.97 12.43 -3.24
N ILE A 239 -5.76 12.29 -2.68
CA ILE A 239 -4.62 11.70 -3.36
C ILE A 239 -4.51 10.22 -2.98
N TYR A 240 -4.56 9.34 -3.97
CA TYR A 240 -4.41 7.89 -3.86
C TYR A 240 -2.97 7.52 -3.49
N VAL A 241 -2.80 6.65 -2.49
CA VAL A 241 -1.47 6.30 -1.96
C VAL A 241 -1.10 4.85 -2.28
N ILE A 242 -0.03 4.69 -3.05
CA ILE A 242 0.58 3.40 -3.36
C ILE A 242 1.82 3.23 -2.51
N ALA A 243 1.87 2.19 -1.67
CA ALA A 243 3.04 1.84 -0.90
C ALA A 243 3.90 0.84 -1.71
N ARG A 244 5.08 1.27 -2.15
CA ARG A 244 6.01 0.46 -2.94
C ARG A 244 7.05 -0.22 -2.06
N GLN A 245 7.25 -1.52 -2.28
CA GLN A 245 8.30 -2.31 -1.65
C GLN A 245 9.10 -3.12 -2.67
N VAL A 246 10.43 -3.06 -2.57
CA VAL A 246 11.34 -3.93 -3.32
C VAL A 246 11.36 -5.33 -2.71
N VAL A 247 11.22 -6.38 -3.53
CA VAL A 247 11.06 -7.76 -3.06
C VAL A 247 12.37 -8.55 -3.04
N PHE A 248 12.88 -8.97 -4.21
CA PHE A 248 13.98 -9.95 -4.29
C PHE A 248 15.38 -9.31 -4.32
N LEU A 249 15.52 -8.03 -4.63
CA LEU A 249 16.76 -7.29 -4.38
C LEU A 249 16.76 -6.80 -2.92
N ASP A 250 17.34 -7.58 -2.02
CA ASP A 250 17.34 -7.26 -0.59
C ASP A 250 18.67 -7.65 0.08
N PRO A 251 19.69 -6.77 -0.03
CA PRO A 251 20.99 -7.01 0.59
C PRO A 251 20.93 -7.12 2.12
N LYS A 252 19.97 -6.46 2.78
CA LYS A 252 19.85 -6.47 4.25
C LYS A 252 19.30 -7.78 4.75
N LEU A 253 18.25 -8.30 4.11
CA LEU A 253 17.73 -9.61 4.44
C LEU A 253 18.74 -10.70 4.09
N ALA A 254 19.43 -10.60 2.95
CA ALA A 254 20.47 -11.57 2.57
C ALA A 254 21.61 -11.63 3.60
N ALA A 255 22.05 -10.49 4.14
CA ALA A 255 23.06 -10.45 5.20
C ALA A 255 22.56 -11.10 6.51
N LYS A 256 21.29 -10.90 6.87
CA LYS A 256 20.68 -11.46 8.09
C LYS A 256 20.31 -12.94 7.97
N LYS A 257 19.90 -13.36 6.77
CA LYS A 257 19.39 -14.70 6.43
C LYS A 257 20.07 -15.19 5.14
N PRO A 258 21.39 -15.46 5.16
CA PRO A 258 22.13 -15.86 3.95
C PRO A 258 21.61 -17.16 3.35
N SER A 259 21.02 -18.04 4.18
CA SER A 259 20.35 -19.24 3.69
C SER A 259 19.11 -18.95 2.85
N TRP A 260 18.55 -17.75 2.82
CA TRP A 260 17.42 -17.40 1.95
C TRP A 260 17.87 -16.69 0.66
N ALA A 261 19.16 -16.36 0.55
CA ALA A 261 19.71 -15.65 -0.60
C ALA A 261 20.02 -16.58 -1.78
N VAL A 262 20.07 -15.99 -2.98
CA VAL A 262 20.62 -16.64 -4.18
C VAL A 262 22.06 -17.05 -3.86
N SER A 263 22.40 -18.30 -4.16
CA SER A 263 23.73 -18.85 -3.89
C SER A 263 24.62 -18.75 -5.12
N SER A 264 25.94 -18.72 -4.94
CA SER A 264 26.89 -18.83 -6.05
C SER A 264 27.31 -20.28 -6.29
N VAL A 265 27.59 -20.66 -7.54
CA VAL A 265 28.23 -21.96 -7.87
C VAL A 265 29.58 -22.14 -7.17
N SER A 266 30.26 -21.05 -6.81
CA SER A 266 31.51 -21.04 -6.04
C SER A 266 31.29 -21.21 -4.53
N GLY A 267 30.04 -21.36 -4.08
CA GLY A 267 29.65 -21.28 -2.67
C GLY A 267 29.41 -19.83 -2.21
N GLY A 268 28.66 -19.69 -1.12
CA GLY A 268 28.29 -18.39 -0.54
C GLY A 268 27.15 -17.67 -1.26
N VAL A 269 26.88 -16.42 -0.85
CA VAL A 269 25.84 -15.57 -1.43
C VAL A 269 26.30 -15.01 -2.77
N TRP A 270 25.45 -15.12 -3.79
CA TRP A 270 25.66 -14.51 -5.08
C TRP A 270 25.36 -13.01 -5.03
N HIS A 271 26.18 -12.22 -5.72
CA HIS A 271 26.04 -10.77 -5.80
C HIS A 271 25.99 -10.35 -7.27
N ASP A 272 25.18 -9.33 -7.55
CA ASP A 272 25.14 -8.71 -8.87
C ASP A 272 26.38 -7.86 -9.15
N ALA A 273 26.44 -7.28 -10.34
CA ALA A 273 27.54 -6.41 -10.76
C ALA A 273 27.70 -5.14 -9.89
N SER A 274 26.66 -4.72 -9.16
CA SER A 274 26.73 -3.60 -8.22
C SER A 274 27.22 -4.02 -6.83
N GLY A 275 27.42 -5.32 -6.60
CA GLY A 275 27.75 -5.89 -5.30
C GLY A 275 26.52 -6.08 -4.41
N SER A 276 25.31 -6.05 -4.96
CA SER A 276 24.08 -6.24 -4.19
C SER A 276 23.66 -7.71 -4.18
N ALA A 277 23.24 -8.18 -3.01
CA ALA A 277 22.74 -9.55 -2.82
C ALA A 277 21.23 -9.63 -3.10
N TRP A 278 20.82 -10.78 -3.61
CA TRP A 278 19.44 -11.07 -3.98
C TRP A 278 18.88 -12.21 -3.13
N MET A 279 17.61 -12.11 -2.77
CA MET A 279 16.85 -13.19 -2.17
C MET A 279 16.45 -14.19 -3.24
N ASP A 280 16.47 -15.48 -2.92
CA ASP A 280 16.06 -16.53 -3.84
C ASP A 280 14.53 -16.50 -4.04
N PRO A 281 14.02 -16.26 -5.26
CA PRO A 281 12.58 -16.18 -5.51
C PRO A 281 11.82 -17.48 -5.28
N THR A 282 12.51 -18.60 -5.02
CA THR A 282 11.92 -19.91 -4.77
C THR A 282 11.75 -20.26 -3.28
N ILE A 283 12.14 -19.35 -2.38
CA ILE A 283 12.04 -19.54 -0.93
C ILE A 283 10.74 -18.92 -0.41
N GLN A 284 9.86 -19.76 0.15
CA GLN A 284 8.55 -19.35 0.66
C GLN A 284 8.67 -18.34 1.80
N GLU A 285 9.67 -18.47 2.67
CA GLU A 285 9.91 -17.55 3.79
C GLU A 285 10.25 -16.14 3.32
N VAL A 286 10.83 -15.98 2.12
CA VAL A 286 11.04 -14.66 1.49
C VAL A 286 9.70 -14.06 1.07
N TRP A 287 8.75 -14.88 0.61
CA TRP A 287 7.41 -14.43 0.26
C TRP A 287 6.64 -14.01 1.52
N ASP A 288 6.69 -14.82 2.58
CA ASP A 288 6.05 -14.54 3.86
C ASP A 288 6.58 -13.24 4.50
N TYR A 289 7.89 -13.01 4.44
CA TYR A 289 8.51 -11.76 4.90
C TYR A 289 7.96 -10.53 4.16
N ASN A 290 7.88 -10.59 2.83
CA ASN A 290 7.38 -9.47 2.03
C ASN A 290 5.86 -9.29 2.18
N LEU A 291 5.10 -10.37 2.40
CA LEU A 291 3.68 -10.31 2.75
C LEU A 291 3.46 -9.60 4.09
N ALA A 292 4.30 -9.88 5.09
CA ALA A 292 4.19 -9.21 6.40
C ALA A 292 4.39 -7.69 6.29
N ILE A 293 5.36 -7.23 5.50
CA ILE A 293 5.60 -5.80 5.24
C ILE A 293 4.39 -5.18 4.52
N ALA A 294 3.83 -5.87 3.52
CA ALA A 294 2.64 -5.43 2.82
C ALA A 294 1.46 -5.26 3.80
N LYS A 295 1.24 -6.22 4.70
CA LYS A 295 0.17 -6.14 5.71
C LYS A 295 0.36 -5.00 6.70
N GLU A 296 1.58 -4.68 7.12
CA GLU A 296 1.86 -3.49 7.94
C GLU A 296 1.50 -2.18 7.20
N ALA A 297 1.81 -2.09 5.90
CA ALA A 297 1.48 -0.91 5.09
C ALA A 297 -0.02 -0.78 4.79
N ILE A 298 -0.71 -1.89 4.53
CA ILE A 298 -2.18 -1.95 4.38
C ILE A 298 -2.84 -1.49 5.67
N LYS A 299 -2.36 -2.00 6.81
CA LYS A 299 -2.83 -1.60 8.13
C LYS A 299 -2.61 -0.12 8.41
N ALA A 300 -1.49 0.45 7.94
CA ALA A 300 -1.22 1.89 7.98
C ALA A 300 -2.11 2.71 7.02
N GLY A 301 -2.89 2.07 6.16
CA GLY A 301 -3.91 2.69 5.32
C GLY A 301 -3.53 2.83 3.85
N ALA A 302 -2.54 2.09 3.33
CA ALA A 302 -2.23 2.11 1.90
C ALA A 302 -3.48 1.77 1.04
N ASP A 303 -3.70 2.51 -0.04
CA ASP A 303 -4.76 2.19 -1.01
C ASP A 303 -4.36 1.02 -1.92
N GLU A 304 -3.06 0.86 -2.11
CA GLU A 304 -2.45 -0.17 -2.94
C GLU A 304 -1.04 -0.53 -2.44
N ILE A 305 -0.70 -1.82 -2.52
CA ILE A 305 0.66 -2.30 -2.34
C ILE A 305 1.25 -2.63 -3.71
N ASN A 306 2.35 -1.97 -4.02
CA ASN A 306 3.13 -2.21 -5.23
C ASN A 306 4.41 -3.00 -4.88
N PHE A 307 4.58 -4.14 -5.54
CA PHE A 307 5.74 -5.00 -5.37
C PHE A 307 6.72 -4.82 -6.53
N ASP A 308 7.89 -4.23 -6.26
CA ASP A 308 8.96 -4.07 -7.25
C ASP A 308 10.05 -5.14 -7.09
N TYR A 309 10.87 -5.29 -8.12
CA TYR A 309 11.93 -6.29 -8.23
C TYR A 309 11.37 -7.71 -8.04
N VAL A 310 10.15 -7.94 -8.50
CA VAL A 310 9.50 -9.25 -8.57
C VAL A 310 10.01 -10.03 -9.78
N ARG A 311 11.32 -10.32 -9.76
CA ARG A 311 12.05 -10.98 -10.83
C ARG A 311 13.25 -11.75 -10.32
N PHE A 312 13.77 -12.63 -11.16
CA PHE A 312 15.11 -13.20 -10.98
C PHE A 312 16.20 -12.16 -11.30
N PRO A 313 17.41 -12.31 -10.74
CA PRO A 313 18.55 -11.46 -11.08
C PRO A 313 18.83 -11.40 -12.59
N SER A 314 19.17 -10.21 -13.07
CA SER A 314 19.55 -9.92 -14.47
C SER A 314 20.93 -9.28 -14.59
N ASP A 315 21.45 -8.75 -13.48
CA ASP A 315 22.58 -7.84 -13.46
C ASP A 315 23.79 -8.60 -12.91
N GLY A 316 24.83 -8.84 -13.71
CA GLY A 316 26.02 -9.61 -13.28
C GLY A 316 26.11 -11.02 -13.86
N ALA A 317 26.92 -11.87 -13.25
CA ALA A 317 27.25 -13.21 -13.77
C ALA A 317 26.10 -14.21 -13.52
N ILE A 318 24.98 -14.07 -14.25
CA ILE A 318 23.76 -14.86 -14.01
C ILE A 318 24.00 -16.37 -14.12
N GLY A 319 24.96 -16.82 -14.93
CA GLY A 319 25.34 -18.23 -15.03
C GLY A 319 25.94 -18.83 -13.76
N SER A 320 26.41 -18.01 -12.81
CA SER A 320 26.91 -18.47 -11.51
C SER A 320 25.84 -18.44 -10.41
N ALA A 321 24.63 -17.94 -10.69
CA ALA A 321 23.53 -17.89 -9.72
C ALA A 321 22.84 -19.25 -9.59
N VAL A 322 22.68 -19.71 -8.35
CA VAL A 322 22.07 -20.99 -7.98
C VAL A 322 20.85 -20.72 -7.10
N TYR A 323 19.73 -21.33 -7.49
CA TYR A 323 18.44 -21.22 -6.79
C TYR A 323 18.09 -22.57 -6.18
N ARG A 324 17.70 -22.57 -4.90
CA ARG A 324 17.59 -23.79 -4.10
C ARG A 324 16.44 -24.68 -4.53
N HIS A 325 15.27 -24.10 -4.80
CA HIS A 325 14.05 -24.85 -5.07
C HIS A 325 13.52 -24.61 -6.49
N LEU A 326 14.39 -24.20 -7.43
CA LEU A 326 14.02 -24.02 -8.82
C LEU A 326 13.93 -25.37 -9.55
N ASN A 327 12.83 -26.08 -9.33
CA ASN A 327 12.47 -27.32 -10.02
C ASN A 327 11.57 -27.09 -11.27
N THR A 328 11.35 -25.83 -11.62
CA THR A 328 10.47 -25.37 -12.69
C THR A 328 11.12 -24.19 -13.42
N THR A 329 10.43 -23.60 -14.40
CA THR A 329 10.93 -22.39 -15.07
C THR A 329 10.84 -21.17 -14.16
N LYS A 330 11.72 -20.18 -14.36
CA LYS A 330 11.67 -18.88 -13.65
C LYS A 330 10.28 -18.24 -13.74
N ALA A 331 9.66 -18.31 -14.92
CA ALA A 331 8.30 -17.82 -15.12
C ALA A 331 7.25 -18.53 -14.25
N LEU A 332 7.31 -19.85 -14.12
CA LEU A 332 6.38 -20.60 -13.26
C LEU A 332 6.64 -20.38 -11.77
N ALA A 333 7.89 -20.15 -11.37
CA ALA A 333 8.22 -19.74 -10.01
C ALA A 333 7.58 -18.38 -9.66
N LEU A 334 7.74 -17.35 -10.51
CA LEU A 334 7.10 -16.06 -10.28
C LEU A 334 5.58 -16.10 -10.39
N LYS A 335 5.03 -16.92 -11.29
CA LYS A 335 3.58 -17.17 -11.32
C LYS A 335 3.06 -17.67 -9.98
N SER A 336 3.81 -18.58 -9.35
CA SER A 336 3.47 -19.12 -8.03
C SER A 336 3.53 -18.04 -6.96
N PHE A 337 4.53 -17.15 -7.01
CA PHE A 337 4.59 -15.97 -6.15
C PHE A 337 3.39 -15.02 -6.35
N PHE A 338 3.00 -14.71 -7.59
CA PHE A 338 1.83 -13.85 -7.83
C PHE A 338 0.53 -14.49 -7.33
N LYS A 339 0.35 -15.80 -7.54
CA LYS A 339 -0.78 -16.54 -6.98
C LYS A 339 -0.76 -16.53 -5.46
N TYR A 340 0.41 -16.64 -4.84
CA TYR A 340 0.56 -16.53 -3.39
C TYR A 340 0.12 -15.16 -2.88
N LEU A 341 0.52 -14.06 -3.55
CA LEU A 341 0.05 -12.72 -3.20
C LEU A 341 -1.47 -12.60 -3.32
N ASP A 342 -2.05 -13.07 -4.43
CA ASP A 342 -3.50 -13.05 -4.65
C ASP A 342 -4.25 -13.72 -3.51
N GLN A 343 -3.83 -14.93 -3.14
CA GLN A 343 -4.49 -15.72 -2.10
C GLN A 343 -4.38 -15.10 -0.71
N ASN A 344 -3.25 -14.47 -0.39
CA ASN A 344 -2.97 -13.96 0.94
C ASN A 344 -3.36 -12.49 1.15
N LEU A 345 -3.72 -11.78 0.07
CA LEU A 345 -4.17 -10.38 0.07
C LEU A 345 -5.59 -10.22 -0.52
N ALA A 346 -6.29 -11.33 -0.79
CA ALA A 346 -7.63 -11.31 -1.40
C ALA A 346 -8.62 -10.44 -0.60
N ASP A 347 -8.67 -10.64 0.71
CA ASP A 347 -9.61 -9.99 1.62
C ASP A 347 -9.08 -8.68 2.24
N GLU A 348 -7.86 -8.27 1.85
CA GLU A 348 -7.25 -7.06 2.37
C GLU A 348 -7.81 -5.80 1.69
N PRO A 349 -7.92 -4.66 2.42
CA PRO A 349 -8.54 -3.42 1.95
C PRO A 349 -7.68 -2.61 0.96
N ALA A 350 -6.79 -3.26 0.21
CA ALA A 350 -5.86 -2.62 -0.71
C ALA A 350 -5.77 -3.36 -2.05
N TRP A 351 -5.47 -2.63 -3.12
CA TRP A 351 -5.15 -3.22 -4.41
C TRP A 351 -3.72 -3.79 -4.43
N VAL A 352 -3.47 -4.78 -5.28
CA VAL A 352 -2.14 -5.39 -5.45
C VAL A 352 -1.59 -5.10 -6.83
N SER A 353 -0.38 -4.54 -6.89
CA SER A 353 0.32 -4.29 -8.14
C SER A 353 1.77 -4.76 -8.14
N VAL A 354 2.31 -4.97 -9.33
CA VAL A 354 3.67 -5.50 -9.54
C VAL A 354 4.39 -4.72 -10.62
N ASP A 355 5.66 -4.37 -10.37
CA ASP A 355 6.49 -3.67 -11.35
C ASP A 355 7.20 -4.66 -12.28
N PHE A 356 7.15 -4.35 -13.57
CA PHE A 356 7.64 -5.21 -14.66
C PHE A 356 8.63 -4.45 -15.52
N PHE A 357 9.63 -5.14 -16.07
CA PHE A 357 10.50 -4.55 -17.10
C PHE A 357 9.67 -4.10 -18.30
N GLY A 358 9.96 -2.91 -18.84
CA GLY A 358 9.23 -2.35 -20.00
C GLY A 358 9.22 -3.29 -21.21
N LEU A 359 10.32 -4.02 -21.44
CA LEU A 359 10.45 -5.00 -22.54
C LEU A 359 9.47 -6.19 -22.43
N THR A 360 8.84 -6.41 -21.27
CA THR A 360 7.79 -7.43 -21.14
C THR A 360 6.55 -7.10 -21.97
N LEU A 361 6.34 -5.83 -22.34
CA LEU A 361 5.31 -5.40 -23.29
C LEU A 361 5.56 -5.98 -24.69
N ASP A 362 6.83 -6.05 -25.13
CA ASP A 362 7.19 -6.59 -26.43
C ASP A 362 7.03 -8.11 -26.49
N SER A 363 7.32 -8.79 -25.38
CA SER A 363 7.23 -10.24 -25.28
C SER A 363 5.85 -10.74 -24.83
N ALA A 364 4.86 -9.84 -24.70
CA ALA A 364 3.54 -10.13 -24.12
C ALA A 364 2.87 -11.37 -24.74
N ASN A 365 2.94 -11.52 -26.06
CA ASN A 365 2.31 -12.63 -26.79
C ASN A 365 3.26 -13.82 -27.03
N THR A 366 4.30 -13.98 -26.21
CA THR A 366 5.30 -15.04 -26.36
C THR A 366 5.51 -15.83 -25.05
N SER A 367 6.31 -16.90 -25.12
CA SER A 367 6.82 -17.61 -23.95
C SER A 367 8.09 -16.98 -23.35
N TYR A 368 8.66 -15.97 -24.00
CA TYR A 368 9.93 -15.37 -23.59
C TYR A 368 9.75 -14.46 -22.37
N ASP A 369 10.50 -14.75 -21.31
CA ASP A 369 10.44 -14.10 -20.00
C ASP A 369 11.65 -13.20 -19.71
N LEU A 370 12.39 -12.82 -20.77
CA LEU A 370 13.66 -12.07 -20.72
C LEU A 370 14.76 -12.76 -19.88
N GLY A 371 14.59 -14.03 -19.50
CA GLY A 371 15.47 -14.72 -18.55
C GLY A 371 15.28 -14.30 -17.09
N ILE A 372 14.32 -13.43 -16.80
CA ILE A 372 14.05 -12.89 -15.45
C ILE A 372 12.75 -13.43 -14.83
N GLY A 373 12.02 -14.29 -15.56
CA GLY A 373 10.76 -14.90 -15.12
C GLY A 373 9.51 -14.05 -15.37
N GLN A 374 9.64 -12.78 -15.74
CA GLN A 374 8.48 -11.90 -15.86
C GLN A 374 7.71 -12.16 -17.16
N ARG A 375 6.42 -12.50 -17.03
CA ARG A 375 5.49 -12.65 -18.14
C ARG A 375 4.13 -12.06 -17.78
N LEU A 376 3.63 -11.12 -18.59
CA LEU A 376 2.31 -10.50 -18.38
C LEU A 376 1.20 -11.56 -18.29
N ALA A 377 1.30 -12.62 -19.10
CA ALA A 377 0.32 -13.71 -19.12
C ALA A 377 0.20 -14.46 -17.78
N ASP A 378 1.27 -14.49 -16.98
CA ASP A 378 1.31 -15.20 -15.70
C ASP A 378 0.89 -14.32 -14.52
N ALA A 379 1.13 -13.01 -14.60
CA ALA A 379 0.70 -12.05 -13.57
C ALA A 379 -0.77 -11.62 -13.73
N ARG A 380 -1.27 -11.44 -14.97
CA ARG A 380 -2.56 -10.75 -15.25
C ARG A 380 -3.82 -11.36 -14.62
N LEU A 381 -3.73 -12.58 -14.10
CA LEU A 381 -4.83 -13.29 -13.43
C LEU A 381 -4.72 -13.26 -11.90
N ASN A 382 -3.56 -12.88 -11.37
CA ASN A 382 -3.21 -12.99 -9.95
C ASN A 382 -2.87 -11.63 -9.31
N VAL A 383 -2.90 -10.53 -10.06
CA VAL A 383 -2.74 -9.17 -9.53
C VAL A 383 -3.83 -8.24 -10.08
N ASP A 384 -3.96 -7.05 -9.53
CA ASP A 384 -4.94 -6.05 -9.96
C ASP A 384 -4.34 -5.06 -10.97
N TYR A 385 -3.07 -4.71 -10.80
CA TYR A 385 -2.33 -3.87 -11.74
C TYR A 385 -0.93 -4.41 -12.04
N ILE A 386 -0.45 -4.16 -13.26
CA ILE A 386 0.94 -4.41 -13.66
C ILE A 386 1.54 -3.10 -14.12
N TYR A 387 2.77 -2.83 -13.68
CA TYR A 387 3.49 -1.59 -13.90
C TYR A 387 4.73 -1.76 -14.79
N PRO A 388 4.59 -1.77 -16.14
CA PRO A 388 5.74 -1.75 -17.02
C PRO A 388 6.56 -0.46 -16.85
N MET A 389 7.85 -0.62 -16.59
CA MET A 389 8.88 0.41 -16.60
C MET A 389 9.30 0.73 -18.03
N ALA A 390 8.43 1.43 -18.76
CA ALA A 390 8.59 1.71 -20.18
C ALA A 390 9.45 2.96 -20.44
N TYR A 391 10.60 3.09 -19.75
CA TYR A 391 11.50 4.23 -19.89
C TYR A 391 12.23 4.18 -21.24
N PRO A 392 11.99 5.10 -22.17
CA PRO A 392 12.57 5.04 -23.52
C PRO A 392 14.10 5.04 -23.52
N SER A 393 14.74 5.67 -22.54
CA SER A 393 16.20 5.64 -22.35
C SER A 393 16.80 4.28 -22.04
N HIS A 394 15.98 3.31 -21.61
CA HIS A 394 16.43 1.96 -21.24
C HIS A 394 16.25 0.94 -22.38
N TYR A 395 15.76 1.37 -23.54
CA TYR A 395 15.72 0.54 -24.74
C TYR A 395 17.03 0.68 -25.52
N SER A 396 17.54 -0.43 -26.04
CA SER A 396 18.82 -0.47 -26.73
C SER A 396 18.84 0.38 -28.01
N THR A 397 19.99 0.94 -28.36
CA THR A 397 20.23 1.52 -29.69
C THR A 397 19.74 0.59 -30.80
N GLY A 398 19.00 1.14 -31.76
CA GLY A 398 18.39 0.40 -32.86
C GLY A 398 16.99 -0.14 -32.56
N TYR A 399 16.48 0.00 -31.34
CA TYR A 399 15.11 -0.39 -31.00
C TYR A 399 14.11 0.41 -31.85
N LEU A 400 13.21 -0.30 -32.54
CA LEU A 400 12.29 0.24 -33.56
C LEU A 400 12.98 0.98 -34.72
N GLY A 401 14.26 0.71 -34.97
CA GLY A 401 15.06 1.41 -35.97
C GLY A 401 15.58 2.79 -35.52
N TYR A 402 15.30 3.21 -34.28
CA TYR A 402 15.80 4.47 -33.75
C TYR A 402 17.23 4.34 -33.23
N LYS A 403 18.11 5.25 -33.66
CA LYS A 403 19.47 5.34 -33.12
C LYS A 403 19.46 5.63 -31.61
N ASN A 404 18.55 6.51 -31.17
CA ASN A 404 18.34 6.84 -29.78
C ASN A 404 16.84 6.74 -29.45
N PRO A 405 16.36 5.65 -28.85
CA PRO A 405 14.95 5.51 -28.49
C PRO A 405 14.45 6.58 -27.50
N ALA A 406 15.34 7.19 -26.70
CA ALA A 406 14.99 8.27 -25.76
C ALA A 406 14.44 9.53 -26.44
N ASP A 407 14.71 9.73 -27.73
CA ASP A 407 14.18 10.86 -28.51
C ASP A 407 12.78 10.59 -29.10
N TYR A 408 12.26 9.36 -28.96
CA TYR A 408 10.98 8.93 -29.53
C TYR A 408 10.05 8.29 -28.49
N PRO A 409 9.77 8.99 -27.36
CA PRO A 409 9.06 8.41 -26.23
C PRO A 409 7.65 7.89 -26.58
N TYR A 410 6.89 8.64 -27.39
CA TYR A 410 5.55 8.23 -27.82
C TYR A 410 5.60 6.89 -28.58
N GLN A 411 6.51 6.75 -29.54
CA GLN A 411 6.62 5.57 -30.38
C GLN A 411 7.08 4.34 -29.58
N VAL A 412 8.03 4.52 -28.66
CA VAL A 412 8.54 3.43 -27.80
C VAL A 412 7.41 2.87 -26.94
N ILE A 413 6.72 3.73 -26.20
CA ILE A 413 5.65 3.31 -25.28
C ILE A 413 4.45 2.76 -26.06
N SER A 414 3.92 3.50 -27.03
CA SER A 414 2.72 3.09 -27.77
C SER A 414 2.92 1.78 -28.53
N THR A 415 4.12 1.49 -29.03
CA THR A 415 4.41 0.23 -29.71
C THR A 415 4.37 -0.95 -28.75
N GLY A 416 4.99 -0.81 -27.57
CA GLY A 416 4.92 -1.84 -26.53
C GLY A 416 3.49 -2.10 -26.06
N LEU A 417 2.74 -1.04 -25.77
CA LEU A 417 1.34 -1.14 -25.35
C LEU A 417 0.47 -1.83 -26.41
N LYS A 418 0.58 -1.43 -27.68
CA LYS A 418 -0.15 -2.08 -28.80
C LYS A 418 0.13 -3.57 -28.91
N LYS A 419 1.37 -4.02 -28.67
CA LYS A 419 1.71 -5.45 -28.64
C LYS A 419 1.05 -6.16 -27.46
N ALA A 420 1.06 -5.56 -26.28
CA ALA A 420 0.47 -6.15 -25.08
C ALA A 420 -1.08 -6.10 -25.07
N HIS A 421 -1.68 -5.17 -25.82
CA HIS A 421 -3.11 -4.88 -25.79
C HIS A 421 -4.01 -6.12 -25.95
N PRO A 422 -3.83 -7.01 -26.95
CA PRO A 422 -4.71 -8.18 -27.10
C PRO A 422 -4.72 -9.12 -25.88
N LEU A 423 -3.58 -9.23 -25.19
CA LEU A 423 -3.45 -10.03 -23.97
C LEU A 423 -4.09 -9.31 -22.78
N MET A 424 -3.82 -8.01 -22.62
CA MET A 424 -4.24 -7.21 -21.46
C MET A 424 -5.71 -6.78 -21.53
N SER A 425 -6.34 -6.81 -22.70
CA SER A 425 -7.79 -6.72 -22.85
C SER A 425 -8.52 -7.94 -22.27
N LYS A 426 -7.79 -8.96 -21.82
CA LYS A 426 -8.33 -10.16 -21.18
C LYS A 426 -7.72 -10.34 -19.78
N GLY A 427 -8.52 -10.79 -18.83
CA GLY A 427 -8.06 -11.06 -17.46
C GLY A 427 -8.43 -9.94 -16.48
N ARG A 428 -7.90 -10.06 -15.26
CA ARG A 428 -8.23 -9.15 -14.15
C ARG A 428 -7.36 -7.91 -14.18
N ALA A 429 -6.06 -8.07 -14.37
CA ALA A 429 -5.13 -6.98 -14.21
C ALA A 429 -5.26 -5.93 -15.32
N LYS A 430 -5.07 -4.66 -14.94
CA LYS A 430 -4.92 -3.54 -15.86
C LYS A 430 -3.48 -3.04 -15.87
N LEU A 431 -3.07 -2.42 -16.97
CA LEU A 431 -1.75 -1.80 -17.03
C LEU A 431 -1.79 -0.44 -16.33
N ARG A 432 -0.70 -0.08 -15.67
CA ARG A 432 -0.35 1.30 -15.33
C ARG A 432 1.11 1.50 -15.70
N VAL A 433 1.51 2.66 -16.19
CA VAL A 433 2.85 2.79 -16.79
C VAL A 433 3.75 3.67 -15.95
N TRP A 434 4.94 3.18 -15.63
CA TRP A 434 6.03 4.02 -15.14
C TRP A 434 6.59 4.81 -16.32
N ILE A 435 6.45 6.13 -16.28
CA ILE A 435 6.96 7.06 -17.30
C ILE A 435 8.24 7.74 -16.82
N GLN A 436 9.12 8.10 -17.75
CA GLN A 436 10.42 8.68 -17.47
C GLN A 436 10.28 10.19 -17.20
N ALA A 437 10.76 10.65 -16.04
CA ALA A 437 10.81 12.07 -15.69
C ALA A 437 12.22 12.48 -15.21
N PHE A 438 13.26 11.89 -15.81
CA PHE A 438 14.67 12.15 -15.53
C PHE A 438 15.48 12.16 -16.83
N ASP A 439 16.60 12.88 -16.82
CA ASP A 439 17.49 12.98 -17.97
C ASP A 439 18.42 11.76 -18.04
N LEU A 440 18.17 10.90 -19.03
CA LEU A 440 19.05 9.81 -19.44
C LEU A 440 18.78 9.53 -20.91
N GLY A 441 19.82 9.45 -21.74
CA GLY A 441 19.71 9.28 -23.19
C GLY A 441 19.16 10.50 -23.94
N ALA A 442 18.29 11.30 -23.32
CA ALA A 442 17.77 12.57 -23.82
C ALA A 442 17.42 13.50 -22.64
N VAL A 443 17.23 14.80 -22.93
CA VAL A 443 16.64 15.76 -21.98
C VAL A 443 15.12 15.58 -21.97
N TYR A 444 14.58 15.34 -20.79
CA TYR A 444 13.19 15.02 -20.53
C TYR A 444 12.41 16.25 -20.06
N ASP A 445 12.13 17.10 -21.03
CA ASP A 445 11.30 18.28 -20.85
C ASP A 445 9.79 17.95 -20.86
N GLN A 446 8.98 18.99 -20.67
CA GLN A 446 7.52 18.91 -20.74
C GLN A 446 7.00 18.24 -22.02
N THR A 447 7.64 18.48 -23.16
CA THR A 447 7.20 17.95 -24.47
C THR A 447 7.34 16.44 -24.50
N LYS A 448 8.47 15.88 -24.06
CA LYS A 448 8.68 14.42 -24.03
C LYS A 448 7.77 13.74 -23.02
N ILE A 449 7.58 14.34 -21.83
CA ILE A 449 6.68 13.78 -20.83
C ILE A 449 5.23 13.76 -21.35
N LYS A 450 4.78 14.82 -22.03
CA LYS A 450 3.46 14.84 -22.69
C LYS A 450 3.31 13.79 -23.78
N GLN A 451 4.39 13.49 -24.52
CA GLN A 451 4.40 12.40 -25.50
C GLN A 451 4.24 11.02 -24.83
N GLU A 452 4.87 10.79 -23.69
CA GLU A 452 4.68 9.56 -22.91
C GLU A 452 3.25 9.44 -22.40
N ILE A 453 2.73 10.50 -21.76
CA ILE A 453 1.34 10.55 -21.26
C ILE A 453 0.35 10.26 -22.39
N LYS A 454 0.53 10.91 -23.55
CA LYS A 454 -0.33 10.66 -24.71
C LYS A 454 -0.31 9.20 -25.16
N ALA A 455 0.87 8.58 -25.23
CA ALA A 455 0.99 7.17 -25.62
C ALA A 455 0.26 6.22 -24.66
N VAL A 456 0.29 6.53 -23.36
CA VAL A 456 -0.39 5.78 -22.31
C VAL A 456 -1.91 6.00 -22.36
N GLU A 457 -2.36 7.25 -22.45
CA GLU A 457 -3.79 7.61 -22.40
C GLU A 457 -4.59 7.15 -23.64
N GLU A 458 -3.92 6.90 -24.77
CA GLU A 458 -4.55 6.36 -25.98
C GLU A 458 -4.82 4.84 -25.93
N ASP A 459 -4.27 4.09 -24.96
CA ASP A 459 -4.49 2.65 -24.83
C ASP A 459 -5.53 2.32 -23.73
N SER A 460 -6.65 1.72 -24.13
CA SER A 460 -7.77 1.42 -23.22
C SER A 460 -7.49 0.30 -22.21
N THR A 461 -6.39 -0.45 -22.35
CA THR A 461 -5.96 -1.44 -21.33
C THR A 461 -5.21 -0.80 -20.17
N VAL A 462 -4.84 0.47 -20.31
CA VAL A 462 -4.10 1.22 -19.32
C VAL A 462 -5.05 2.01 -18.42
N GLN A 463 -4.75 2.03 -17.12
CA GLN A 463 -5.51 2.68 -16.04
C GLN A 463 -4.64 3.65 -15.25
N GLY A 464 -3.70 4.29 -15.95
CA GLY A 464 -2.90 5.37 -15.42
C GLY A 464 -1.41 5.27 -15.69
N TRP A 465 -0.71 6.28 -15.20
CA TRP A 465 0.73 6.44 -15.28
C TRP A 465 1.28 7.09 -14.01
N VAL A 466 2.54 6.82 -13.71
CA VAL A 466 3.28 7.45 -12.61
C VAL A 466 4.66 7.86 -13.09
N MET A 467 5.07 9.09 -12.76
CA MET A 467 6.40 9.60 -13.11
C MET A 467 7.48 9.07 -12.18
N TRP A 468 8.47 8.41 -12.75
CA TRP A 468 9.68 8.04 -12.05
C TRP A 468 10.74 9.13 -12.18
N ASN A 469 11.23 9.61 -11.04
CA ASN A 469 12.43 10.44 -10.94
C ASN A 469 13.08 10.20 -9.57
N ALA A 470 14.25 9.57 -9.54
CA ALA A 470 14.96 9.22 -8.31
C ALA A 470 15.34 10.45 -7.45
N ARG A 471 15.42 11.65 -8.04
CA ARG A 471 15.68 12.91 -7.32
C ARG A 471 14.40 13.56 -6.77
N ASN A 472 13.22 13.05 -7.14
CA ASN A 472 11.91 13.64 -6.85
C ASN A 472 11.81 15.14 -7.20
N VAL A 473 12.33 15.53 -8.36
CA VAL A 473 12.26 16.90 -8.90
C VAL A 473 11.23 16.94 -10.03
N TYR A 474 10.11 17.62 -9.78
CA TYR A 474 8.97 17.68 -10.71
C TYR A 474 8.53 19.10 -11.08
N GLN A 475 9.01 20.11 -10.34
CA GLN A 475 8.44 21.47 -10.32
C GLN A 475 8.50 22.23 -11.65
N ASN A 476 9.31 21.78 -12.61
CA ASN A 476 9.47 22.42 -13.92
C ASN A 476 8.69 21.71 -15.03
N ILE A 477 7.81 20.77 -14.69
CA ILE A 477 7.01 20.00 -15.63
C ILE A 477 5.55 20.43 -15.45
N GLU A 478 4.96 21.07 -16.45
CA GLU A 478 3.53 21.40 -16.47
C GLU A 478 2.76 20.38 -17.31
N ILE A 479 1.72 19.76 -16.76
CA ILE A 479 0.96 18.69 -17.46
C ILE A 479 -0.24 19.25 -18.20
#